data_AF-A0A348N0K5-F1
#
_entry.id   AF-A0A348N0K5-F1
#
_cell.length_a   1.000
_cell.length_b   1.000
_cell.length_c   1.000
_cell.angle_alpha   90.00
_cell.angle_beta   90.00
_cell.angle_gamma   90.00
#
_symmetry.space_group_name_H-M   'P 1'
#
loop_
_entity.id
_entity.type
_entity.pdbx_description
1 polymer ?
#
loop_
_entity_poly.entity_id
_entity_poly.type
_entity_poly.pdbx_seq_one_letter_code
_entity_poly.pdbx_strand_id
1 'polypeptide(L)'
;MIEILIPSLILTVLAYLFGSLSSAIILCRIAGLPDPRTEGSGNPGATNVKRIAGSKLAALVLVIDIVKGSLPVLLAVLLGLSETWLALVALAAFLGHLYPIFFQFQGGKGVATALGGFIVLSPLLTVAVVSTWVMTFIVTRISS
;
A
#
# COMPACT_ATOMS: atom_id res chain seq x y z
N MET A 1 -3.07 4.22 30.57
CA MET A 1 -2.67 3.01 29.81
C MET A 1 -3.81 2.48 28.94
N ILE A 2 -5.00 2.21 29.48
CA ILE A 2 -6.18 1.73 28.70
C ILE A 2 -6.64 2.76 27.67
N GLU A 3 -6.61 4.06 28.01
CA GLU A 3 -7.03 5.17 27.12
C GLU A 3 -6.24 5.24 25.80
N ILE A 4 -4.99 4.78 25.76
CA ILE A 4 -4.16 4.76 24.55
C ILE A 4 -4.28 3.41 23.83
N LEU A 5 -4.47 2.32 24.59
CA LEU A 5 -4.53 0.96 24.06
C LEU A 5 -5.71 0.76 23.10
N ILE A 6 -6.91 1.21 23.49
CA ILE A 6 -8.13 1.00 22.69
C ILE A 6 -8.05 1.74 21.34
N PRO A 7 -7.74 3.05 21.29
CA PRO A 7 -7.55 3.77 20.03
C PRO A 7 -6.47 3.15 19.14
N SER A 8 -5.37 2.67 19.73
CA SER A 8 -4.27 2.05 18.99
C SER A 8 -4.69 0.75 18.31
N LEU A 9 -5.44 -0.11 19.01
CA LEU A 9 -6.00 -1.34 18.45
C LEU A 9 -7.01 -1.05 17.34
N ILE A 10 -7.92 -0.10 17.59
CA ILE A 10 -8.92 0.32 16.60
C ILE A 10 -8.22 0.83 15.34
N LEU A 11 -7.23 1.71 15.48
CA LEU A 11 -6.50 2.25 14.35
C LEU A 11 -5.71 1.17 13.59
N THR A 12 -5.14 0.20 14.30
CA THR A 12 -4.45 -0.95 13.68
C THR A 12 -5.42 -1.79 12.83
N VAL A 13 -6.61 -2.09 13.35
CA VAL A 13 -7.65 -2.81 12.59
C VAL A 13 -8.12 -1.97 11.39
N LEU A 14 -8.37 -0.69 11.58
CA LEU A 14 -8.77 0.22 10.50
C LEU A 14 -7.69 0.34 9.43
N ALA A 15 -6.41 0.34 9.80
CA ALA A 15 -5.29 0.33 8.87
C ALA A 15 -5.30 -0.94 8.00
N TYR A 16 -5.51 -2.11 8.60
CA TYR A 16 -5.67 -3.36 7.86
C TYR A 16 -6.86 -3.33 6.89
N LEU A 17 -8.03 -2.86 7.34
CA LEU A 17 -9.21 -2.76 6.49
C LEU A 17 -9.01 -1.75 5.35
N PHE A 18 -8.38 -0.62 5.62
CA PHE A 18 -8.08 0.38 4.59
C PHE A 18 -7.04 -0.13 3.59
N GLY A 19 -5.98 -0.80 4.08
CA GLY A 19 -5.00 -1.49 3.25
C GLY A 19 -5.62 -2.58 2.37
N SER A 20 -6.67 -3.24 2.87
CA SER A 20 -7.44 -4.28 2.18
C SER A 20 -8.27 -3.79 0.99
N LEU A 21 -8.36 -2.48 0.78
CA LEU A 21 -8.94 -1.92 -0.43
C LEU A 21 -7.94 -2.07 -1.59
N SER A 22 -8.20 -3.04 -2.47
CA SER A 22 -7.41 -3.24 -3.69
C SER A 22 -7.76 -2.18 -4.73
N SER A 23 -6.98 -1.10 -4.75
CA SER A 23 -7.15 0.01 -5.68
C SER A 23 -7.07 -0.44 -7.14
N ALA A 24 -6.21 -1.40 -7.47
CA ALA A 24 -6.12 -1.98 -8.81
C ALA A 24 -7.43 -2.66 -9.24
N ILE A 25 -8.00 -3.53 -8.40
CA ILE A 25 -9.25 -4.25 -8.73
C ILE A 25 -10.42 -3.26 -8.81
N ILE A 26 -10.52 -2.35 -7.84
CA ILE A 26 -11.58 -1.34 -7.78
C ILE A 26 -11.54 -0.45 -9.02
N LEU A 27 -10.37 0.11 -9.35
CA LEU A 27 -10.23 1.04 -10.47
C LEU A 27 -10.37 0.37 -11.83
N CYS A 28 -9.86 -0.85 -12.03
CA CYS A 28 -10.13 -1.61 -13.25
C CYS A 28 -11.64 -1.84 -13.42
N ARG A 29 -12.34 -2.25 -12.34
CA ARG A 29 -13.79 -2.48 -12.39
C ARG A 29 -14.56 -1.20 -12.73
N ILE A 30 -14.23 -0.07 -12.10
CA ILE A 30 -14.87 1.23 -12.38
C ILE A 30 -14.61 1.68 -13.83
N ALA A 31 -13.43 1.38 -14.37
CA ALA A 31 -13.07 1.68 -15.75
C ALA A 31 -13.66 0.71 -16.79
N GLY A 32 -14.47 -0.27 -16.39
CA GLY A 32 -15.03 -1.28 -17.28
C GLY A 32 -14.00 -2.28 -17.82
N LEU A 33 -12.86 -2.45 -17.12
CA LEU A 33 -11.78 -3.34 -17.49
C LEU A 33 -11.89 -4.69 -16.76
N PRO A 34 -11.27 -5.77 -17.31
CA PRO A 34 -11.19 -7.05 -16.63
C PRO A 34 -10.46 -6.97 -15.29
N ASP A 35 -10.68 -7.97 -14.43
CA ASP A 35 -9.99 -8.08 -13.14
C ASP A 35 -8.47 -8.19 -13.40
N PRO A 36 -7.63 -7.34 -12.79
CA PRO A 36 -6.18 -7.38 -13.02
C PRO A 36 -5.53 -8.69 -12.55
N ARG A 37 -6.23 -9.54 -11.80
CA ARG A 37 -5.74 -10.87 -11.42
C ARG A 37 -5.81 -11.89 -12.55
N THR A 38 -6.64 -11.66 -13.57
CA THR A 38 -6.79 -12.58 -14.71
C THR A 38 -5.98 -12.15 -15.93
N GLU A 39 -5.40 -10.95 -15.91
CA GLU A 39 -4.73 -10.33 -17.05
C GLU A 39 -3.28 -9.92 -16.74
N GLY A 40 -2.47 -9.83 -17.80
CA GLY A 40 -1.06 -9.42 -17.71
C GLY A 40 -0.23 -10.36 -16.84
N SER A 41 0.31 -9.83 -15.73
CA SER A 41 1.10 -10.59 -14.75
C SER A 41 0.27 -11.25 -13.65
N GLY A 42 -1.05 -11.03 -13.61
CA GLY A 42 -1.94 -11.53 -12.56
C GLY A 42 -1.79 -10.85 -11.18
N ASN A 43 -0.82 -9.95 -11.00
CA ASN A 43 -0.65 -9.20 -9.76
C ASN A 43 -1.56 -7.95 -9.75
N PRO A 44 -2.42 -7.73 -8.75
CA PRO A 44 -3.31 -6.57 -8.67
C PRO A 44 -2.57 -5.32 -8.14
N GLY A 45 -1.57 -4.85 -8.89
CA GLY A 45 -0.80 -3.65 -8.56
C GLY A 45 -0.56 -2.73 -9.76
N ALA A 46 -0.02 -1.53 -9.49
CA ALA A 46 0.16 -0.47 -10.49
C ALA A 46 0.91 -0.92 -11.75
N THR A 47 1.99 -1.69 -11.61
CA THR A 47 2.78 -2.19 -12.76
C THR A 47 1.93 -3.06 -13.69
N ASN A 48 1.03 -3.89 -13.14
CA ASN A 48 0.16 -4.70 -13.96
C ASN A 48 -0.96 -3.88 -14.60
N VAL A 49 -1.56 -2.97 -13.83
CA VAL A 49 -2.55 -2.02 -14.35
C VAL A 49 -1.97 -1.19 -15.48
N LYS A 50 -0.67 -0.84 -15.44
CA LYS A 50 0.00 -0.15 -16.55
C LYS A 50 -0.02 -0.98 -17.84
N ARG A 51 0.16 -2.31 -17.73
CA ARG A 51 0.12 -3.24 -18.88
C ARG A 51 -1.28 -3.38 -19.45
N ILE A 52 -2.31 -3.36 -18.60
CA ILE A 52 -3.71 -3.62 -18.99
C ILE A 52 -4.42 -2.34 -19.44
N ALA A 53 -4.20 -1.22 -18.74
CA ALA A 53 -5.02 -0.01 -18.78
C ALA A 53 -4.24 1.28 -19.10
N GLY A 54 -2.92 1.17 -19.23
CA GLY A 54 -2.02 2.31 -19.49
C GLY A 54 -1.63 3.12 -18.25
N SER A 55 -0.75 4.10 -18.49
CA SER A 55 -0.03 4.81 -17.42
C SER A 55 -0.91 5.69 -16.53
N LYS A 56 -2.03 6.22 -17.04
CA LYS A 56 -2.91 7.11 -16.27
C LYS A 56 -3.57 6.36 -15.10
N LEU A 57 -4.21 5.21 -15.40
CA LEU A 57 -4.86 4.41 -14.35
C LEU A 57 -3.83 3.79 -13.40
N ALA A 58 -2.68 3.36 -13.92
CA ALA A 58 -1.58 2.86 -13.11
C ALA A 58 -1.03 3.88 -12.11
N ALA A 59 -0.89 5.14 -12.53
CA ALA A 59 -0.46 6.23 -11.65
C ALA A 59 -1.48 6.47 -10.53
N LEU A 60 -2.78 6.40 -10.84
CA LEU A 60 -3.82 6.53 -9.82
C LEU A 60 -3.80 5.38 -8.81
N VAL A 61 -3.64 4.13 -9.28
CA VAL A 61 -3.44 2.95 -8.41
C VAL A 61 -2.25 3.16 -7.48
N LEU A 62 -1.11 3.61 -8.04
CA LEU A 62 0.11 3.87 -7.27
C LEU A 62 -0.12 4.92 -6.18
N VAL A 63 -0.76 6.03 -6.51
CA VAL A 63 -1.05 7.12 -5.55
C VAL A 63 -1.96 6.62 -4.44
N ILE A 64 -3.05 5.91 -4.76
CA ILE A 64 -3.98 5.38 -3.75
C ILE A 64 -3.29 4.35 -2.85
N ASP A 65 -2.44 3.48 -3.41
CA ASP A 65 -1.70 2.51 -2.62
C ASP A 65 -0.64 3.16 -1.71
N ILE A 66 -0.01 4.26 -2.13
CA ILE A 66 0.85 5.07 -1.24
C ILE A 66 0.01 5.70 -0.13
N VAL A 67 -1.11 6.34 -0.47
CA VAL A 67 -2.00 7.00 0.49
C VAL A 67 -2.53 6.03 1.54
N LYS A 68 -2.89 4.80 1.14
CA LYS A 68 -3.38 3.81 2.09
C LYS A 68 -2.32 3.28 3.05
N GLY A 69 -1.05 3.36 2.65
CA GLY A 69 0.09 3.10 3.53
C GLY A 69 0.43 4.27 4.45
N SER A 70 0.32 5.51 3.96
CA SER A 70 0.72 6.70 4.70
C SER A 70 -0.33 7.21 5.67
N LEU A 71 -1.61 7.24 5.26
CA LEU A 71 -2.66 7.91 6.03
C LEU A 71 -2.88 7.29 7.42
N PRO A 72 -2.98 5.95 7.59
CA PRO A 72 -3.16 5.38 8.92
C PRO A 72 -1.96 5.67 9.84
N VAL A 73 -0.74 5.64 9.31
CA VAL A 73 0.49 5.93 10.06
C VAL A 73 0.53 7.40 10.48
N LEU A 74 0.12 8.32 9.60
CA LEU A 74 0.03 9.74 9.93
C LEU A 74 -0.99 9.99 11.04
N LEU A 75 -2.16 9.33 10.99
CA LEU A 75 -3.13 9.40 12.07
C LEU A 75 -2.56 8.88 13.40
N ALA A 76 -1.76 7.81 13.35
CA ALA A 76 -1.10 7.26 14.54
C ALA A 76 -0.08 8.26 15.14
N VAL A 77 0.66 8.98 14.30
CA VAL A 77 1.56 10.06 14.73
C VAL A 77 0.77 11.20 15.38
N LEU A 78 -0.32 11.65 14.76
CA LEU A 78 -1.16 12.74 15.28
C LEU A 78 -1.84 12.39 16.60
N LEU A 79 -2.10 11.11 16.85
CA LEU A 79 -2.61 10.60 18.12
C LEU A 79 -1.52 10.40 19.19
N GLY A 80 -0.26 10.69 18.88
CA GLY A 80 0.85 10.56 19.82
C GLY A 80 1.16 9.11 20.21
N LEU A 81 0.88 8.15 19.33
CA LEU A 81 1.14 6.73 19.61
C LEU A 81 2.64 6.44 19.63
N SER A 82 3.06 5.50 20.49
CA SER A 82 4.46 5.05 20.57
C SER A 82 4.96 4.46 19.25
N GLU A 83 6.27 4.45 19.03
CA GLU A 83 6.91 3.87 17.83
C GLU A 83 6.44 2.44 17.51
N THR A 84 6.25 1.60 18.55
CA THR A 84 5.71 0.23 18.39
C THR A 84 4.35 0.24 17.71
N TRP A 85 3.46 1.16 18.08
CA TRP A 85 2.12 1.28 17.47
C TRP A 85 2.19 1.86 16.06
N LEU A 86 3.09 2.81 15.80
CA LEU A 86 3.31 3.30 14.43
C LEU A 86 3.75 2.15 13.50
N ALA A 87 4.67 1.31 13.95
CA ALA A 87 5.13 0.14 13.21
C ALA A 87 4.00 -0.90 13.00
N LEU A 88 3.18 -1.17 14.02
CA LEU A 88 2.04 -2.07 13.91
C LEU A 88 0.96 -1.56 12.95
N VAL A 89 0.67 -0.26 12.97
CA VAL A 89 -0.29 0.37 12.04
C VAL A 89 0.23 0.31 10.60
N ALA A 90 1.52 0.60 10.38
CA ALA A 90 2.14 0.48 9.06
C ALA A 90 2.12 -0.98 8.56
N LEU A 91 2.46 -1.92 9.43
CA LEU A 91 2.42 -3.36 9.13
C LEU A 91 0.99 -3.83 8.80
N ALA A 92 -0.01 -3.36 9.55
CA ALA A 92 -1.41 -3.70 9.32
C ALA A 92 -1.89 -3.21 7.94
N ALA A 93 -1.60 -1.96 7.56
CA ALA A 93 -1.92 -1.46 6.22
C ALA A 93 -1.21 -2.26 5.11
N PHE A 94 0.06 -2.60 5.31
CA PHE A 94 0.83 -3.45 4.40
C PHE A 94 0.21 -4.85 4.25
N LEU A 95 -0.10 -5.52 5.37
CA LEU A 95 -0.75 -6.83 5.36
C LEU A 95 -2.15 -6.79 4.75
N GLY A 96 -2.89 -5.70 4.95
CA GLY A 96 -4.15 -5.47 4.25
C GLY A 96 -3.97 -5.46 2.74
N HIS A 97 -2.92 -4.83 2.22
CA HIS A 97 -2.63 -4.85 0.78
C HIS A 97 -2.26 -6.26 0.27
N LEU A 98 -1.48 -7.03 1.04
CA LEU A 98 -1.04 -8.39 0.65
C LEU A 98 -2.17 -9.42 0.74
N TYR A 99 -2.93 -9.36 1.83
CA TYR A 99 -4.00 -10.28 2.18
C TYR A 99 -5.31 -9.52 2.41
N PRO A 100 -5.88 -8.90 1.35
CA PRO A 100 -7.05 -8.05 1.46
C PRO A 100 -8.29 -8.88 1.76
N ILE A 101 -8.91 -8.65 2.92
CA ILE A 101 -10.12 -9.38 3.34
C ILE A 101 -11.28 -9.25 2.35
N PHE A 102 -11.40 -8.09 1.70
CA PHE A 102 -12.47 -7.81 0.72
C PHE A 102 -12.25 -8.45 -0.65
N PHE A 103 -11.06 -9.00 -0.90
CA PHE A 103 -10.66 -9.56 -2.20
C PHE A 103 -10.08 -10.97 -2.03
N GLN A 104 -10.72 -11.78 -1.17
CA GLN A 104 -10.40 -13.20 -0.95
C GLN A 104 -8.94 -13.44 -0.54
N PHE A 105 -8.33 -12.47 0.15
CA PHE A 105 -6.93 -12.52 0.56
C PHE A 105 -5.92 -12.64 -0.59
N GLN A 106 -6.33 -12.27 -1.81
CA GLN A 106 -5.47 -12.27 -3.00
C GLN A 106 -5.10 -10.84 -3.38
N GLY A 107 -4.06 -10.33 -2.72
CA GLY A 107 -3.60 -8.96 -2.86
C GLY A 107 -2.39 -8.77 -3.78
N GLY A 108 -1.78 -7.60 -3.66
CA GLY A 108 -0.57 -7.24 -4.39
C GLY A 108 0.70 -7.43 -3.55
N LYS A 109 1.83 -6.99 -4.10
CA LYS A 109 3.17 -7.12 -3.46
C LYS A 109 3.47 -6.09 -2.36
N GLY A 110 2.63 -5.07 -2.20
CA GLY A 110 2.71 -4.10 -1.10
C GLY A 110 3.81 -3.04 -1.21
N VAL A 111 4.59 -2.98 -2.29
CA VAL A 111 5.70 -2.02 -2.45
C VAL A 111 5.25 -0.56 -2.25
N ALA A 112 4.16 -0.15 -2.91
CA ALA A 112 3.62 1.21 -2.80
C ALA A 112 3.04 1.50 -1.42
N THR A 113 2.35 0.54 -0.81
CA THR A 113 1.82 0.65 0.56
C THR A 113 2.94 0.77 1.59
N ALA A 114 4.01 -0.02 1.46
CA ALA A 114 5.18 0.08 2.33
C ALA A 114 5.87 1.43 2.18
N LEU A 115 6.05 1.91 0.94
CA LEU A 115 6.58 3.24 0.66
C LEU A 115 5.76 4.34 1.34
N GLY A 116 4.43 4.25 1.28
CA GLY A 116 3.52 5.14 2.00
C GLY A 116 3.79 5.19 3.51
N GLY A 117 3.95 4.02 4.15
CA GLY A 117 4.29 3.96 5.56
C GLY A 117 5.67 4.58 5.87
N PHE A 118 6.67 4.28 5.05
CA PHE A 118 8.02 4.82 5.23
C PHE A 118 8.07 6.34 5.08
N ILE A 119 7.28 6.95 4.19
CA ILE A 119 7.21 8.41 4.03
C ILE A 119 6.92 9.10 5.37
N VAL A 120 6.03 8.51 6.17
CA VAL A 120 5.63 9.07 7.47
C VAL A 120 6.62 8.69 8.56
N LEU A 121 7.10 7.45 8.59
CA LEU A 121 7.99 6.96 9.65
C LEU A 121 9.40 7.56 9.56
N SER A 122 9.95 7.65 8.35
CA SER A 122 11.30 8.15 8.12
C SER A 122 11.50 8.61 6.67
N PRO A 123 11.52 9.93 6.43
CA PRO A 123 11.83 10.48 5.11
C PRO A 123 13.20 10.04 4.58
N LEU A 124 14.20 9.87 5.45
CA LEU A 124 15.53 9.40 5.05
C LEU A 124 15.50 7.94 4.57
N LEU A 125 14.79 7.06 5.29
CA LEU A 125 14.58 5.67 4.87
C LEU A 125 13.86 5.61 3.52
N THR A 126 12.86 6.46 3.33
CA THR A 126 12.10 6.57 2.09
C THR A 126 13.02 6.87 0.91
N VAL A 127 13.88 7.89 1.06
CA VAL A 127 14.87 8.25 0.03
C VAL A 127 15.79 7.07 -0.25
N ALA A 128 16.34 6.42 0.79
CA ALA A 128 17.24 5.28 0.61
C ALA A 128 16.57 4.11 -0.16
N VAL A 129 15.33 3.75 0.21
CA VAL A 129 14.57 2.67 -0.44
C VAL A 129 14.24 3.03 -1.89
N VAL A 130 13.76 4.24 -2.15
CA VAL A 130 13.45 4.70 -3.52
C VAL A 130 14.70 4.75 -4.38
N SER A 131 15.80 5.32 -3.88
CA SER A 131 17.07 5.36 -4.60
C SER A 131 17.57 3.97 -4.93
N THR A 132 17.52 3.04 -3.98
CA THR A 132 17.95 1.64 -4.21
C THR A 132 17.08 0.96 -5.27
N TRP A 133 15.76 1.15 -5.20
CA TRP A 133 14.84 0.59 -6.19
C TRP A 133 15.07 1.19 -7.58
N VAL A 134 15.23 2.51 -7.69
CA VAL A 134 15.49 3.21 -8.96
C VAL A 134 16.82 2.76 -9.56
N MET A 135 17.89 2.68 -8.77
CA MET A 135 19.20 2.21 -9.24
C MET A 135 19.10 0.77 -9.77
N THR A 136 18.43 -0.10 -9.03
CA THR A 136 18.19 -1.49 -9.46
C THR A 136 17.39 -1.54 -10.76
N PHE A 137 16.33 -0.74 -10.87
CA PHE A 137 15.50 -0.66 -12.07
C PHE A 137 16.26 -0.12 -13.28
N ILE A 138 17.12 0.89 -13.12
CA ILE A 138 17.93 1.45 -14.21
C ILE A 138 18.91 0.40 -14.74
N VAL A 139 19.57 -0.34 -13.84
CA VAL A 139 20.57 -1.37 -14.21
C VAL A 139 19.92 -2.60 -14.82
N THR A 140 18.84 -3.10 -14.24
CA THR A 140 18.27 -4.41 -14.59
C THR A 140 17.06 -4.33 -15.52
N ARG A 141 16.37 -3.17 -15.56
CA ARG A 141 15.02 -3.00 -16.15
C ARG A 141 13.95 -3.91 -15.56
N ILE A 142 14.18 -4.48 -14.36
CA ILE A 142 13.26 -5.36 -13.66
C ILE A 142 12.46 -4.56 -12.62
N SER A 143 11.13 -4.64 -12.72
CA SER A 143 10.17 -4.13 -11.72
C SER A 143 9.36 -5.32 -11.22
N SER A 144 10.00 -6.11 -10.36
CA SER A 144 9.41 -7.25 -9.66
C SER A 144 8.73 -6.81 -8.38
#